data_AF-A0A9X2EDT5-F1
#
_entry.id   AF-A0A9X2EDT5-F1
#
_cell.length_a   1.000
_cell.length_b   1.000
_cell.length_c   1.000
_cell.angle_alpha   90.00
_cell.angle_beta   90.00
_cell.angle_gamma   90.00
#
_symmetry.space_group_name_H-M   'P 1'
#
loop_
_entity.id
_entity.type
_entity.pdbx_description
1 polymer ?
#
loop_
_entity_poly.entity_id
_entity_poly.type
_entity_poly.pdbx_seq_one_letter_code
_entity_poly.pdbx_strand_id
1 'polypeptide(L)'
;MRSFEEIERDARPTPAFSNGSSWEYWEAAWCASCLRDAPYRNGIANTGCPLIAVAICSQKTPVEWLEQEQPQDYHCIEFRAPGGGGGEPRPKPEPPQEGLFPRPERATRMLTELGSHLREEVSA
;
A
#
# COMPACT_ATOMS: atom_id res chain seq x y z
N MET A 1 -4.21 16.33 3.49
CA MET A 1 -4.83 15.71 2.29
C MET A 1 -4.28 16.44 1.09
N ARG A 2 -3.92 15.72 0.01
CA ARG A 2 -3.53 16.33 -1.26
C ARG A 2 -4.77 16.75 -2.04
N SER A 3 -4.69 17.81 -2.82
CA SER A 3 -5.80 18.19 -3.70
C SER A 3 -5.93 17.23 -4.89
N PHE A 4 -7.08 17.24 -5.56
CA PHE A 4 -7.30 16.49 -6.80
C PHE A 4 -6.22 16.78 -7.85
N GLU A 5 -5.93 18.07 -8.08
CA GLU A 5 -4.95 18.54 -9.08
C GLU A 5 -3.53 18.06 -8.75
N GLU A 6 -3.16 18.06 -7.46
CA GLU A 6 -1.86 17.56 -7.01
C GLU A 6 -1.71 16.05 -7.23
N ILE A 7 -2.77 15.28 -7.04
CA ILE A 7 -2.78 13.83 -7.23
C ILE A 7 -2.75 13.51 -8.73
N GLU A 8 -3.57 14.20 -9.53
CA GLU A 8 -3.66 14.00 -10.98
C GLU A 8 -2.33 14.29 -11.71
N ARG A 9 -1.59 15.31 -11.26
CA ARG A 9 -0.29 15.67 -11.83
C ARG A 9 0.73 14.55 -11.68
N ASP A 10 0.74 13.89 -10.54
CA ASP A 10 1.74 12.89 -10.19
C ASP A 10 1.29 11.46 -10.58
N ALA A 11 0.00 11.27 -10.89
CA ALA A 11 -0.58 9.99 -11.25
C ALA A 11 -0.04 9.43 -12.57
N ARG A 12 -0.01 8.10 -12.66
CA ARG A 12 0.42 7.37 -13.86
C ARG A 12 -0.61 7.55 -14.99
N PRO A 13 -0.19 7.78 -16.24
CA PRO A 13 -1.09 8.02 -17.38
C PRO A 13 -1.69 6.72 -17.95
N THR A 14 -2.19 5.86 -17.06
CA THR A 14 -2.82 4.58 -17.39
C THR A 14 -4.15 4.49 -16.67
N PRO A 15 -5.22 4.02 -17.32
CA PRO A 15 -6.49 3.77 -16.65
C PRO A 15 -6.31 2.70 -15.57
N ALA A 16 -6.79 2.97 -14.36
CA ALA A 16 -6.68 2.03 -13.25
C ALA A 16 -7.70 0.88 -13.31
N PHE A 17 -8.79 1.03 -14.05
CA PHE A 17 -9.86 0.03 -14.10
C PHE A 17 -10.13 -0.41 -15.53
N SER A 18 -10.24 -1.71 -15.73
CA SER A 18 -10.60 -2.32 -17.01
C SER A 18 -12.11 -2.25 -17.32
N ASN A 19 -12.94 -1.99 -16.31
CA ASN A 19 -14.39 -1.83 -16.45
C ASN A 19 -14.96 -0.80 -15.46
N GLY A 20 -16.18 -0.33 -15.75
CA GLY A 20 -16.85 0.73 -15.00
C GLY A 20 -17.45 0.32 -13.66
N SER A 21 -17.27 -0.92 -13.17
CA SER A 21 -17.75 -1.33 -11.84
C SER A 21 -16.60 -1.74 -10.89
N SER A 22 -15.39 -1.96 -11.40
CA SER A 22 -14.20 -2.24 -10.58
C SER A 22 -13.88 -1.13 -9.57
N TRP A 23 -14.21 0.12 -9.90
CA TRP A 23 -14.01 1.26 -8.99
C TRP A 23 -14.95 1.22 -7.77
N GLU A 24 -16.18 0.70 -7.93
CA GLU A 24 -17.16 0.58 -6.83
C GLU A 24 -16.66 -0.43 -5.79
N TYR A 25 -16.08 -1.54 -6.26
CA TYR A 25 -15.46 -2.53 -5.37
C TYR A 25 -14.23 -1.96 -4.65
N TRP A 26 -13.41 -1.19 -5.36
CA TRP A 26 -12.26 -0.53 -4.74
C TRP A 26 -12.71 0.48 -3.68
N GLU A 27 -13.69 1.32 -3.99
CA GLU A 27 -14.24 2.31 -3.06
C GLU A 27 -14.76 1.65 -1.78
N ALA A 28 -15.59 0.61 -1.93
CA ALA A 28 -16.17 -0.12 -0.80
C ALA A 28 -15.11 -0.76 0.11
N ALA A 29 -13.99 -1.22 -0.44
CA ALA A 29 -12.92 -1.85 0.31
C ALA A 29 -11.93 -0.84 0.93
N TRP A 30 -11.58 0.22 0.20
CA TRP A 30 -10.40 1.04 0.48
C TRP A 30 -10.68 2.51 0.78
N CYS A 31 -11.72 3.14 0.23
CA CYS A 31 -11.91 4.59 0.41
C CYS A 31 -12.07 4.94 1.89
N ALA A 32 -12.87 4.16 2.63
CA ALA A 32 -12.91 4.33 4.07
C ALA A 32 -11.52 4.05 4.66
N SER A 33 -10.88 2.94 4.31
CA SER A 33 -9.68 2.43 5.01
C SER A 33 -8.36 3.17 4.73
N CYS A 34 -8.27 3.94 3.64
CA CYS A 34 -7.05 4.62 3.21
C CYS A 34 -6.80 5.90 4.01
N LEU A 35 -5.61 6.06 4.59
CA LEU A 35 -5.30 7.21 5.44
C LEU A 35 -5.24 8.54 4.67
N ARG A 36 -4.92 8.51 3.37
CA ARG A 36 -4.94 9.71 2.52
C ARG A 36 -6.35 10.23 2.27
N ASP A 37 -7.33 9.35 2.30
CA ASP A 37 -8.76 9.66 2.21
C ASP A 37 -9.41 9.84 3.59
N ALA A 38 -8.64 9.78 4.70
CA ALA A 38 -9.16 9.84 6.07
C ALA A 38 -10.10 11.02 6.39
N PRO A 39 -9.98 12.23 5.81
CA PRO A 39 -10.94 13.30 6.11
C PRO A 39 -12.36 13.00 5.61
N TYR A 40 -12.53 12.16 4.58
CA TYR A 40 -13.84 11.60 4.21
C TYR A 40 -14.45 10.81 5.36
N ARG A 41 -13.63 10.07 6.14
CA ARG A 41 -14.09 9.35 7.35
C ARG A 41 -14.49 10.27 8.50
N ASN A 42 -13.94 11.47 8.59
CA ASN A 42 -14.16 12.40 9.71
C ASN A 42 -15.48 13.17 9.59
N GLY A 43 -16.45 12.68 8.81
CA GLY A 43 -17.74 13.31 8.62
C GLY A 43 -17.71 14.54 7.70
N ILE A 44 -16.56 14.83 7.08
CA ILE A 44 -16.47 15.78 5.97
C ILE A 44 -16.83 15.02 4.68
N ALA A 45 -18.06 14.50 4.64
CA ALA A 45 -18.58 13.74 3.49
C ALA A 45 -18.50 14.56 2.18
N ASN A 46 -18.56 15.89 2.30
CA ASN A 46 -18.45 16.83 1.18
C ASN A 46 -17.07 16.85 0.48
N THR A 47 -16.05 16.18 1.03
CA THR A 47 -14.71 16.12 0.40
C THR A 47 -14.49 14.90 -0.51
N GLY A 48 -15.37 13.89 -0.48
CA GLY A 48 -15.25 12.66 -1.29
C GLY A 48 -13.93 11.88 -1.07
N CYS A 49 -13.69 10.84 -1.88
CA CYS A 49 -12.39 10.14 -1.93
C CYS A 49 -11.55 10.72 -3.09
N PRO A 50 -10.59 11.63 -2.84
CA PRO A 50 -9.85 12.28 -3.93
C PRO A 50 -9.05 11.30 -4.82
N LEU A 51 -8.58 10.18 -4.26
CA LEU A 51 -7.86 9.16 -5.05
C LEU A 51 -8.78 8.46 -6.07
N ILE A 52 -10.01 8.11 -5.69
CA ILE A 52 -10.97 7.48 -6.62
C ILE A 52 -11.43 8.47 -7.68
N ALA A 53 -11.56 9.75 -7.31
CA ALA A 53 -11.94 10.81 -8.23
C ALA A 53 -10.90 10.95 -9.36
N VAL A 54 -9.60 10.92 -9.07
CA VAL A 54 -8.56 10.95 -10.12
C VAL A 54 -8.62 9.72 -11.02
N ALA A 55 -8.86 8.54 -10.45
CA ALA A 55 -8.96 7.31 -11.23
C ALA A 55 -10.15 7.29 -12.19
N ILE A 56 -11.30 7.85 -11.79
CA ILE A 56 -12.53 7.86 -12.60
C ILE A 56 -12.54 9.06 -13.56
N CYS A 57 -12.27 10.27 -13.06
CA CYS A 57 -12.42 11.50 -13.82
C CYS A 57 -11.26 11.76 -14.78
N SER A 58 -10.03 11.44 -14.37
CA SER A 58 -8.82 11.67 -15.18
C SER A 58 -8.32 10.41 -15.88
N GLN A 59 -8.91 9.24 -15.60
CA GLN A 59 -8.47 7.93 -16.11
C GLN A 59 -6.98 7.66 -15.88
N LYS A 60 -6.48 8.05 -14.70
CA LYS A 60 -5.08 7.87 -14.28
C LYS A 60 -4.98 7.04 -13.02
N THR A 61 -3.88 6.31 -12.84
CA THR A 61 -3.65 5.55 -11.60
C THR A 61 -2.87 6.40 -10.59
N PRO A 62 -3.45 6.73 -9.42
CA PRO A 62 -2.74 7.44 -8.36
C PRO A 62 -1.46 6.71 -7.91
N VAL A 63 -0.45 7.46 -7.48
CA VAL A 63 0.82 6.87 -6.99
C VAL A 63 0.66 6.17 -5.66
N GLU A 64 -0.38 6.54 -4.91
CA GLU A 64 -0.78 5.97 -3.63
C GLU A 64 -1.37 4.55 -3.76
N TRP A 65 -1.53 4.05 -4.98
CA TRP A 65 -2.11 2.75 -5.29
C TRP A 65 -1.05 1.74 -5.70
N LEU A 66 -1.04 0.60 -5.00
CA LEU A 66 -0.14 -0.52 -5.19
C LEU A 66 -0.83 -1.64 -5.96
N GLU A 67 -0.27 -2.03 -7.10
CA GLU A 67 -0.90 -3.00 -8.01
C GLU A 67 -1.04 -4.39 -7.38
N GLN A 68 -2.13 -5.10 -7.66
CA GLN A 68 -2.43 -6.46 -7.16
C GLN A 68 -2.90 -7.37 -8.31
N GLU A 69 -3.15 -8.65 -8.01
CA GLU A 69 -3.62 -9.59 -9.03
C GLU A 69 -5.13 -9.81 -9.09
N GLN A 70 -5.90 -9.69 -7.97
CA GLN A 70 -7.37 -9.44 -7.85
C GLN A 70 -7.74 -9.08 -6.36
N PRO A 71 -9.05 -8.92 -6.00
CA PRO A 71 -9.63 -7.98 -5.03
C PRO A 71 -9.02 -6.57 -4.74
N GLN A 72 -8.66 -5.84 -5.77
CA GLN A 72 -8.87 -6.19 -7.17
C GLN A 72 -8.01 -5.35 -8.06
N ASP A 73 -6.71 -5.39 -7.79
CA ASP A 73 -5.64 -4.85 -8.63
C ASP A 73 -5.07 -3.53 -8.15
N TYR A 74 -5.65 -2.88 -7.14
CA TYR A 74 -4.96 -1.79 -6.42
C TYR A 74 -5.27 -1.77 -4.92
N HIS A 75 -4.24 -1.73 -4.08
CA HIS A 75 -4.33 -1.47 -2.65
C HIS A 75 -3.86 -0.06 -2.32
N CYS A 76 -4.50 0.59 -1.34
CA CYS A 76 -3.95 1.83 -0.78
C CYS A 76 -2.64 1.52 -0.01
N ILE A 77 -1.56 2.21 -0.35
CA ILE A 77 -0.25 2.05 0.31
C ILE A 77 -0.36 2.36 1.82
N GLU A 78 -1.15 3.37 2.19
CA GLU A 78 -1.39 3.77 3.58
C GLU A 78 -2.70 3.18 4.12
N PHE A 79 -2.83 1.86 4.06
CA PHE A 79 -4.01 1.14 4.57
C PHE A 79 -4.03 1.02 6.09
N ARG A 80 -5.20 1.21 6.70
CA ARG A 80 -5.47 0.86 8.10
C ARG A 80 -6.48 -0.28 8.20
N ALA A 81 -6.05 -1.41 8.77
CA ALA A 81 -6.93 -2.55 9.01
C ALA A 81 -8.13 -2.19 9.93
N PRO A 82 -9.32 -2.76 9.67
CA PRO A 82 -10.46 -2.66 10.58
C PRO A 82 -10.04 -3.15 11.98
N GLY A 83 -10.28 -2.35 13.01
CA GLY A 83 -9.90 -2.68 14.40
C GLY A 83 -8.68 -1.95 14.96
N GLY A 84 -8.00 -1.12 14.16
CA GLY A 84 -6.95 -0.22 14.65
C GLY A 84 -5.63 -0.92 14.92
N GLY A 85 -4.68 -0.78 13.98
CA GLY A 85 -3.31 -1.28 14.08
C GLY A 85 -2.46 -0.58 15.14
N GLY A 86 -2.81 -0.75 16.42
CA GLY A 86 -2.00 -0.35 17.58
C GLY A 86 -1.38 -1.53 18.32
N GLY A 87 -1.48 -2.75 17.78
CA GLY A 87 -0.87 -3.94 18.38
C GLY A 87 0.50 -4.20 17.77
N GLU A 88 1.52 -4.34 18.62
CA GLU A 88 2.82 -4.96 18.29
C GLU A 88 2.60 -6.20 17.40
N PRO A 89 3.36 -6.40 16.31
CA PRO A 89 3.27 -7.61 15.50
C PRO A 89 3.41 -8.86 16.37
N ARG A 90 2.32 -9.57 16.64
CA ARG A 90 2.39 -10.82 17.41
C ARG A 90 2.85 -11.95 16.48
N PRO A 91 3.81 -12.78 16.90
CA PRO A 91 4.15 -13.99 16.16
C PRO A 91 2.92 -14.86 15.93
N LYS A 92 2.73 -15.34 14.70
CA LYS A 92 1.68 -16.31 14.37
C LYS A 92 1.83 -17.54 15.28
N PRO A 93 0.75 -18.07 15.88
CA PRO A 93 0.81 -19.29 16.67
C PRO A 93 1.47 -20.41 15.86
N GLU A 94 2.43 -21.11 16.47
CA GLU A 94 3.14 -22.18 15.77
C GLU A 94 2.15 -23.34 15.49
N PRO A 95 2.14 -23.89 14.27
CA PRO A 95 1.35 -25.09 13.99
C PRO A 95 1.83 -26.25 14.87
N PRO A 96 0.95 -27.17 15.28
CA PRO A 96 1.35 -28.38 15.99
C PRO A 96 2.39 -29.13 15.15
N GLN A 97 3.61 -29.28 15.67
CA GLN A 97 4.67 -29.98 14.96
C GLN A 97 4.62 -31.46 15.34
N GLU A 98 4.22 -32.32 14.40
CA GLU A 98 4.53 -33.74 14.45
C GLU A 98 6.04 -33.89 14.18
N GLY A 99 6.82 -33.95 15.26
CA GLY A 99 8.27 -33.81 15.25
C GLY A 99 9.03 -34.99 14.64
N LEU A 100 9.13 -35.03 13.30
CA LEU A 100 10.04 -35.96 12.61
C LEU A 100 11.49 -35.46 12.53
N PHE A 101 11.74 -34.17 12.74
CA PHE A 101 13.09 -33.58 12.73
C PHE A 101 13.24 -32.47 13.77
N PRO A 102 14.43 -32.33 14.42
CA PRO A 102 14.72 -31.23 15.31
C PRO A 102 14.76 -29.91 14.54
N ARG A 103 14.17 -28.87 15.15
CA ARG A 103 14.13 -27.52 14.59
C ARG A 103 15.56 -26.93 14.55
N PRO A 104 16.06 -26.44 13.40
CA PRO A 104 17.30 -25.67 13.37
C PRO A 104 17.11 -24.33 14.11
N GLU A 105 18.15 -23.84 14.77
CA GLU A 105 18.10 -22.57 15.51
C GLU A 105 17.66 -21.40 14.61
N ARG A 106 16.84 -20.50 15.14
CA ARG A 106 16.46 -19.27 14.43
C ARG A 106 17.68 -18.38 14.30
N ALA A 107 18.34 -18.42 13.15
CA ALA A 107 19.36 -17.43 12.81
C ALA A 107 18.70 -16.09 12.44
N THR A 108 18.96 -15.06 13.24
CA THR A 108 18.65 -13.68 12.86
C THR A 108 19.63 -13.26 11.76
N ARG A 109 19.19 -13.25 10.50
CA ARG A 109 19.98 -12.64 9.43
C ARG A 109 19.88 -11.12 9.57
N MET A 110 20.92 -10.49 10.10
CA MET A 110 21.06 -9.04 10.03
C MET A 110 21.41 -8.63 8.60
N LEU A 111 20.75 -7.60 8.08
CA LEU A 111 21.10 -6.99 6.82
C LEU A 111 22.42 -6.21 7.03
N THR A 112 23.53 -6.70 6.50
CA THR A 112 24.82 -5.98 6.56
C THR A 112 24.74 -4.75 5.65
N GLU A 113 25.09 -3.58 6.18
CA GLU A 113 25.21 -2.37 5.37
C GLU A 113 26.31 -2.53 4.32
N LEU A 114 25.95 -2.33 3.06
CA LEU A 114 26.87 -2.32 1.93
C LEU A 114 27.36 -0.88 1.74
N GLY A 115 28.46 -0.50 2.39
CA GLY A 115 29.02 0.83 2.19
C GLY A 115 30.32 1.14 2.93
N SER A 116 31.46 1.02 2.22
CA SER A 116 32.57 2.00 2.23
C SER A 116 33.88 1.49 1.58
N HIS A 117 33.88 1.01 0.32
CA HIS A 117 35.17 0.71 -0.36
C HIS A 117 35.21 0.86 -1.90
N LEU A 118 34.45 1.79 -2.49
CA LEU A 118 34.63 2.15 -3.92
C LEU A 118 34.82 3.65 -4.12
N ARG A 119 35.80 4.23 -3.41
CA ARG A 119 36.33 5.58 -3.69
C ARG A 119 37.83 5.59 -3.47
N GLU A 120 38.57 5.05 -4.42
CA GLU A 120 39.93 5.44 -4.79
C GLU A 120 40.30 4.58 -5.99
N GLU A 121 40.27 5.16 -7.19
CA GLU A 121 41.08 4.84 -8.39
C GLU A 121 40.56 5.74 -9.52
N VAL A 122 40.81 7.04 -9.39
CA VAL A 122 40.82 8.02 -10.49
C VAL A 122 42.05 8.90 -10.25
N SER A 123 42.97 8.89 -11.23
CA SER A 123 44.24 9.63 -11.32
C SER A 123 45.38 9.07 -10.45
N ALA A 124 46.59 8.84 -10.93
CA ALA A 124 47.32 9.30 -12.11
C ALA A 124 48.45 8.30 -12.43
#